data_AF-A0A7K4C7Y4-F1
#
_entry.id   AF-A0A7K4C7Y4-F1
#
_cell.length_a   1.000
_cell.length_b   1.000
_cell.length_c   1.000
_cell.angle_alpha   90.00
_cell.angle_beta   90.00
_cell.angle_gamma   90.00
#
_symmetry.space_group_name_H-M   'P 1'
#
loop_
_entity.id
_entity.type
_entity.pdbx_description
1 polymer ?
#
loop_
_entity_poly.entity_id
_entity_poly.type
_entity_poly.pdbx_seq_one_letter_code
_entity_poly.pdbx_strand_id
1 'polypeptide(L)'
;MESNSKIKVIEYLKKNIKKGYPLETLRIALINQNYSRALIDEAIKEVVNQMAKEVPIIKDKPLIEHEIIIEDNHKEKVIKEKGFFSRLINYFKN
;
A
#
# COMPACT_ATOMS: atom_id res chain seq x y z
N MET A 1 23.18 -26.73 6.77
CA MET A 1 24.00 -25.52 6.58
C MET A 1 23.28 -24.41 5.82
N GLU A 2 22.32 -24.71 4.92
CA GLU A 2 21.57 -23.70 4.13
C GLU A 2 20.75 -22.69 4.96
N SER A 3 20.25 -23.08 6.14
CA SER A 3 19.38 -22.23 6.97
C SER A 3 20.04 -20.91 7.41
N ASN A 4 21.33 -20.92 7.71
CA ASN A 4 22.04 -19.73 8.18
C ASN A 4 22.22 -18.69 7.06
N SER A 5 22.51 -19.15 5.84
CA SER A 5 22.69 -18.27 4.68
C SER A 5 21.39 -17.56 4.29
N LYS A 6 20.26 -18.28 4.30
CA LYS A 6 18.94 -17.72 3.99
C LYS A 6 18.52 -16.64 4.99
N ILE A 7 18.71 -16.88 6.29
CA ILE A 7 18.40 -15.91 7.34
C ILE A 7 19.18 -14.61 7.13
N LYS A 8 20.49 -14.70 6.85
CA LYS A 8 21.33 -13.52 6.57
C LYS A 8 20.83 -12.71 5.39
N VAL A 9 20.41 -13.38 4.31
CA VAL A 9 19.87 -12.70 3.13
C VAL A 9 18.53 -12.02 3.44
N ILE A 10 17.66 -12.68 4.21
CA ILE A 10 16.39 -12.09 4.66
C ILE A 10 16.63 -10.83 5.51
N GLU A 11 17.54 -10.88 6.48
CA GLU A 11 17.89 -9.73 7.32
C GLU A 11 18.49 -8.58 6.51
N TYR A 12 19.39 -8.91 5.57
CA TYR A 12 19.97 -7.94 4.65
C TYR A 12 18.89 -7.25 3.80
N LEU A 13 17.99 -8.03 3.20
CA LEU A 13 16.89 -7.51 2.39
C LEU A 13 15.98 -6.61 3.24
N LYS A 14 15.51 -7.06 4.41
CA LYS A 14 14.66 -6.25 5.30
C LYS A 14 15.32 -4.93 5.69
N LYS A 15 16.60 -4.97 6.11
CA LYS A 15 17.33 -3.78 6.54
C LYS A 15 17.45 -2.74 5.42
N ASN A 16 17.66 -3.19 4.18
CA ASN A 16 17.88 -2.28 3.06
C ASN A 16 16.59 -1.85 2.35
N ILE A 17 15.55 -2.68 2.33
CA ILE A 17 14.21 -2.25 1.88
C ILE A 17 13.69 -1.12 2.80
N LYS A 18 13.90 -1.23 4.12
CA LYS A 18 13.57 -0.15 5.08
C LYS A 18 14.31 1.16 4.82
N LYS A 19 15.45 1.12 4.14
CA LYS A 19 16.21 2.31 3.72
C LYS A 19 15.76 2.86 2.36
N GLY A 20 14.81 2.20 1.68
CA GLY A 20 14.31 2.61 0.38
C GLY A 20 15.11 2.08 -0.82
N TYR A 21 15.99 1.10 -0.63
CA TYR A 21 16.68 0.49 -1.77
C TYR A 21 15.72 -0.37 -2.61
N PRO A 22 15.76 -0.25 -3.96
CA PRO A 22 14.98 -1.11 -4.84
C PRO A 22 15.38 -2.58 -4.71
N LEU A 23 14.39 -3.48 -4.77
CA LEU A 23 14.61 -4.93 -4.68
C LEU A 23 15.63 -5.42 -5.73
N GLU A 24 15.60 -4.86 -6.94
CA GLU A 24 16.49 -5.27 -8.02
C GLU A 24 17.95 -4.88 -7.73
N THR A 25 18.18 -3.70 -7.16
CA THR A 25 19.51 -3.28 -6.71
C THR A 25 20.06 -4.24 -5.65
N LEU A 26 19.21 -4.66 -4.71
CA LEU A 26 19.60 -5.60 -3.65
C LEU A 26 19.87 -7.00 -4.20
N ARG A 27 19.09 -7.45 -5.18
CA ARG A 27 19.31 -8.70 -5.91
C ARG A 27 20.70 -8.71 -6.55
N ILE A 28 21.05 -7.66 -7.30
CA ILE A 28 22.38 -7.53 -7.94
C ILE A 28 23.49 -7.53 -6.89
N ALA A 29 23.31 -6.79 -5.79
CA ALA A 29 24.30 -6.75 -4.72
C ALA A 29 24.55 -8.14 -4.08
N LEU A 30 23.50 -8.95 -3.92
CA LEU A 30 23.61 -10.31 -3.37
C LEU A 30 24.22 -11.29 -4.39
N ILE A 31 23.91 -11.15 -5.67
CA ILE A 31 24.57 -11.92 -6.74
C ILE A 31 26.07 -11.62 -6.76
N ASN A 32 26.46 -10.34 -6.64
CA ASN A 32 27.86 -9.93 -6.58
C ASN A 32 28.60 -10.45 -5.33
N GLN A 33 27.85 -10.79 -4.27
CA GLN A 33 28.36 -11.45 -3.06
C GLN A 33 28.40 -12.99 -3.18
N ASN A 34 28.19 -13.55 -4.37
CA ASN A 34 28.16 -14.98 -4.66
C ASN A 34 27.01 -15.75 -3.96
N TYR A 35 25.90 -15.11 -3.63
CA TYR A 35 24.70 -15.84 -3.24
C TYR A 35 24.03 -16.48 -4.46
N SER A 36 23.50 -17.69 -4.28
CA SER A 36 22.79 -18.38 -5.36
C SER A 36 21.49 -17.65 -5.70
N ARG A 37 21.16 -17.56 -6.99
CA ARG A 37 19.93 -16.89 -7.45
C ARG A 37 18.68 -17.49 -6.83
N ALA A 38 18.62 -18.82 -6.74
CA ALA A 38 17.51 -19.54 -6.12
C ALA A 38 17.29 -19.14 -4.65
N LEU A 39 18.38 -19.05 -3.87
CA LEU A 39 18.30 -18.62 -2.47
C LEU A 39 17.82 -17.16 -2.34
N ILE A 40 18.30 -16.28 -3.23
CA ILE A 40 17.87 -14.88 -3.26
C ILE A 40 16.37 -14.79 -3.56
N ASP A 41 15.88 -15.54 -4.56
CA ASP A 41 14.47 -15.54 -4.94
C ASP A 41 13.56 -16.05 -3.82
N GLU A 42 13.95 -17.13 -3.15
CA GLU A 42 13.23 -17.63 -1.98
C GLU A 42 13.20 -16.61 -0.85
N ALA A 43 14.33 -15.98 -0.55
CA ALA A 43 14.42 -14.98 0.49
C ALA A 43 13.57 -13.74 0.18
N ILE A 44 13.54 -13.30 -1.09
CA ILE A 44 12.68 -12.19 -1.52
C ILE A 44 11.20 -12.54 -1.31
N LYS A 45 10.75 -13.72 -1.74
CA LYS A 45 9.37 -14.18 -1.52
C LYS A 45 9.01 -14.17 -0.04
N GLU A 46 9.92 -14.66 0.81
CA GLU A 46 9.70 -14.71 2.25
C GLU A 46 9.62 -13.31 2.88
N VAL A 47 10.51 -12.40 2.49
CA VAL A 47 10.50 -11.00 2.97
C VAL A 47 9.21 -10.29 2.56
N VAL A 48 8.77 -10.43 1.30
CA VAL A 48 7.51 -9.85 0.82
C VAL A 48 6.33 -10.37 1.63
N ASN A 49 6.26 -11.68 1.88
CA ASN A 49 5.20 -12.27 2.69
C ASN A 49 5.22 -11.77 4.14
N GLN A 50 6.40 -11.56 4.73
CA GLN A 50 6.52 -11.05 6.10
C GLN A 50 6.11 -9.57 6.18
N MET A 51 6.59 -8.75 5.24
CA MET A 51 6.21 -7.33 5.18
C MET A 51 4.72 -7.14 4.91
N ALA A 52 4.13 -7.94 4.03
CA ALA A 52 2.69 -7.89 3.75
C ALA A 52 1.85 -8.20 5.01
N LYS A 53 2.34 -9.07 5.91
CA LYS A 53 1.69 -9.36 7.19
C LYS A 53 1.86 -8.23 8.22
N GLU A 54 2.97 -7.50 8.16
CA GLU A 54 3.28 -6.38 9.06
C GLU A 54 2.54 -5.09 8.67
N VAL A 55 2.15 -4.93 7.41
CA VAL A 55 1.41 -3.74 6.96
C VAL A 55 0.02 -3.72 7.62
N PRO A 56 -0.32 -2.65 8.37
CA PRO A 56 -1.64 -2.53 8.97
C PRO A 56 -2.70 -2.47 7.86
N ILE A 57 -3.83 -3.14 8.08
CA ILE A 57 -4.98 -3.06 7.16
C ILE A 57 -5.49 -1.62 7.19
N ILE A 58 -5.14 -0.82 6.19
CA ILE A 58 -5.66 0.54 6.02
C ILE A 58 -7.15 0.39 5.66
N LYS A 59 -8.02 0.61 6.64
CA LYS A 59 -9.48 0.50 6.49
C LYS A 59 -10.14 1.76 5.94
N ASP A 60 -9.36 2.79 5.64
CA ASP A 60 -9.94 4.06 5.20
C ASP A 60 -10.06 4.05 3.69
N LYS A 61 -11.31 3.98 3.21
CA LYS A 61 -11.63 4.25 1.81
C LYS A 61 -11.19 5.68 1.50
N PRO A 62 -10.51 5.94 0.38
CA PRO A 62 -10.24 7.30 -0.03
C PRO A 62 -11.58 8.02 -0.24
N LEU A 63 -11.80 9.10 0.52
CA LEU A 63 -12.92 10.00 0.28
C LEU A 63 -12.59 10.79 -0.99
N ILE A 64 -13.31 10.52 -2.07
CA ILE A 64 -13.21 11.32 -3.31
C ILE A 64 -13.95 12.63 -3.05
N GLU A 65 -13.21 13.70 -2.82
CA GLU A 65 -13.77 15.06 -2.76
C GLU A 65 -13.93 15.58 -4.18
N HIS A 66 -15.17 15.90 -4.58
CA HIS A 66 -15.47 16.51 -5.88
C HIS A 66 -15.59 18.02 -5.69
N GLU A 67 -14.60 18.77 -6.20
CA GLU A 67 -14.71 20.22 -6.35
C GLU A 67 -15.21 20.54 -7.77
N ILE A 68 -16.36 21.22 -7.88
CA ILE A 68 -16.83 21.75 -9.16
C ILE A 68 -16.12 23.09 -9.35
N ILE A 69 -15.16 23.13 -10.27
CA ILE A 69 -14.52 24.38 -10.69
C ILE A 69 -15.50 25.08 -11.63
N ILE A 70 -16.23 26.05 -11.11
CA ILE A 70 -16.96 27.00 -11.93
C ILE A 70 -15.94 28.09 -12.29
N GLU A 71 -15.64 28.23 -13.58
CA GLU A 71 -14.94 29.40 -14.13
C GLU A 71 -15.82 30.63 -13.88
N ASP A 72 -15.79 31.16 -12.65
CA ASP A 72 -16.11 32.54 -12.24
C ASP A 72 -16.29 32.61 -10.72
N ASN A 73 -15.16 32.64 -10.00
CA ASN A 73 -14.92 33.31 -8.70
C ASN A 73 -15.99 33.34 -7.59
N HIS A 74 -16.94 32.42 -7.51
CA HIS A 74 -17.86 32.32 -6.37
C HIS A 74 -17.77 30.93 -5.71
N LYS A 75 -16.96 30.85 -4.65
CA LYS A 75 -16.86 29.68 -3.77
C LYS A 75 -18.07 29.64 -2.82
N GLU A 76 -19.16 28.98 -3.22
CA GLU A 76 -20.24 28.66 -2.28
C GLU A 76 -20.16 27.21 -1.82
N LYS A 77 -20.20 27.02 -0.49
CA LYS A 77 -20.28 25.69 0.15
C LYS A 77 -21.70 25.14 -0.04
N VAL A 78 -21.86 24.19 -0.96
CA VAL A 78 -23.17 23.58 -1.24
C VAL A 78 -23.65 22.75 -0.06
N ILE A 79 -24.74 23.19 0.58
CA ILE A 79 -25.54 22.40 1.51
C ILE A 79 -26.17 21.27 0.70
N LYS A 80 -25.86 20.00 1.03
CA LYS A 80 -26.39 18.82 0.33
C LYS A 80 -27.91 18.89 0.25
N GLU A 81 -28.45 19.15 -0.93
CA GLU A 81 -29.89 19.06 -1.15
C GLU A 81 -30.33 17.62 -0.93
N LYS A 82 -31.34 17.44 -0.06
CA LYS A 82 -31.89 16.13 0.27
C LYS A 82 -32.42 15.49 -1.01
N GLY A 83 -31.72 14.46 -1.50
CA GLY A 83 -32.09 13.72 -2.70
C GLY A 83 -33.51 13.17 -2.64
N PHE A 84 -34.11 12.98 -3.82
CA PHE A 84 -35.52 12.61 -4.04
C PHE A 84 -36.08 11.51 -3.11
N PHE A 85 -35.26 10.54 -2.71
CA PHE A 85 -35.65 9.48 -1.76
C PHE A 85 -35.91 9.96 -0.32
N SER A 86 -35.26 11.05 0.11
CA SER A 86 -35.51 11.64 1.43
C SER A 86 -36.93 12.18 1.58
N ARG A 87 -37.57 12.59 0.46
CA ARG A 87 -38.98 13.00 0.46
C ARG A 87 -39.92 11.80 0.50
N LEU A 88 -39.52 10.69 -0.13
CA LEU A 88 -40.29 9.45 -0.16
C LEU A 88 -40.37 8.77 1.22
N ILE A 89 -39.25 8.73 1.96
CA ILE A 89 -39.18 8.09 3.29
C ILE A 89 -40.07 8.81 4.32
N ASN A 90 -40.21 10.14 4.22
CA ASN A 90 -41.05 10.92 5.13
C ASN A 90 -42.56 10.64 4.96
N TYR A 91 -42.99 10.09 3.81
CA TYR A 91 -44.41 9.81 3.55
C TYR A 91 -44.87 8.50 4.20
N PHE A 92 -43.97 7.55 4.41
CA PHE A 92 -44.27 6.25 5.04
C PHE A 92 -44.10 6.26 6.57
N LYS A 93 -43.85 7.43 7.16
CA LYS A 93 -43.62 7.61 8.61
C LYS A 93 -44.82 8.26 9.31
N ASN A 94 -46.02 8.03 8.81
CA ASN A 94 -47.28 8.42 9.44
C ASN A 94 -48.22 7.22 9.53
#